data_AF-A0A0V0Z5H2-F1
#
_entry.id   AF-A0A0V0Z5H2-F1
#
_cell.length_a   1.000
_cell.length_b   1.000
_cell.length_c   1.000
_cell.angle_alpha   90.00
_cell.angle_beta   90.00
_cell.angle_gamma   90.00
#
_symmetry.space_group_name_H-M   'P 1'
#
loop_
_entity.id
_entity.type
_entity.pdbx_description
1 polymer ?
#
loop_
_entity_poly.entity_id
_entity_poly.type
_entity_poly.pdbx_seq_one_letter_code
_entity_poly.pdbx_strand_id
1 'polypeptide(L)'
;MWTRHYKRLQGKDVTIIQARTLLIGFQAKIGLFKSFLARRDFKYFSNLQKLEEGADVSDRDLEIYINHLEKLEEDFKIRFEDLESMTVPDWIIAPFDIETGNANIEFSLQEEHVEISADLEAKLLFKHKSLSEFWSNPRKCDFIKAKEQTEPGNAWRLAPETH
;
A
#
# COMPACT_ATOMS: atom_id res chain seq x y z
N MET A 1 -11.40 -18.00 -6.83
CA MET A 1 -10.80 -17.23 -5.71
C MET A 1 -9.60 -16.38 -6.14
N TRP A 2 -8.73 -16.91 -7.01
CA TRP A 2 -7.55 -16.22 -7.57
C TRP A 2 -7.86 -14.99 -8.45
N THR A 3 -8.97 -15.00 -9.18
CA THR A 3 -9.33 -13.92 -10.13
C THR A 3 -9.77 -12.60 -9.49
N ARG A 4 -10.16 -12.59 -8.21
CA ARG A 4 -10.60 -11.35 -7.53
C ARG A 4 -9.44 -10.46 -7.07
N HIS A 5 -8.31 -11.03 -6.67
CA HIS A 5 -7.18 -10.25 -6.14
C HIS A 5 -6.30 -9.73 -7.28
N TYR A 6 -6.05 -10.56 -8.30
CA TYR A 6 -5.30 -10.18 -9.49
C TYR A 6 -5.99 -9.05 -10.28
N LYS A 7 -7.32 -9.10 -10.44
CA LYS A 7 -8.10 -8.02 -11.07
C LYS A 7 -8.03 -6.67 -10.33
N ARG A 8 -7.83 -6.69 -9.00
CA ARG A 8 -7.71 -5.44 -8.24
C ARG A 8 -6.37 -4.78 -8.54
N LEU A 9 -5.27 -5.54 -8.59
CA LEU A 9 -3.93 -5.02 -8.90
C LEU A 9 -3.77 -4.55 -10.37
N GLN A 10 -4.62 -5.02 -11.28
CA GLN A 10 -4.63 -4.60 -12.70
C GLN A 10 -5.62 -3.47 -13.02
N GLY A 11 -6.30 -2.91 -12.02
CA GLY A 11 -7.19 -1.75 -12.21
C GLY A 11 -6.39 -0.46 -12.42
N LYS A 12 -6.96 0.50 -13.17
CA LYS A 12 -6.35 1.82 -13.43
C LYS A 12 -6.11 2.68 -12.17
N ASP A 13 -6.66 2.29 -11.02
CA ASP A 13 -6.75 3.14 -9.81
C ASP A 13 -6.30 2.42 -8.52
N VAL A 14 -5.14 1.74 -8.54
CA VAL A 14 -4.56 1.12 -7.32
C VAL A 14 -3.46 2.00 -6.78
N THR A 15 -3.60 2.45 -5.52
CA THR A 15 -2.50 3.16 -4.86
C THR A 15 -1.42 2.21 -4.40
N ILE A 16 -0.19 2.71 -4.23
CA ILE A 16 0.92 1.90 -3.71
C ILE A 16 0.62 1.33 -2.31
N ILE A 17 -0.13 2.07 -1.48
CA ILE A 17 -0.61 1.61 -0.17
C ILE A 17 -1.55 0.41 -0.32
N GLN A 18 -2.51 0.49 -1.24
CA GLN A 18 -3.44 -0.61 -1.52
C GLN A 18 -2.73 -1.83 -2.10
N ALA A 19 -1.77 -1.62 -3.01
CA ALA A 19 -0.96 -2.68 -3.57
C ALA A 19 -0.19 -3.43 -2.47
N ARG A 20 0.46 -2.69 -1.55
CA ARG A 20 1.14 -3.26 -0.38
C ARG A 20 0.20 -4.07 0.50
N THR A 21 -0.98 -3.53 0.84
CA THR A 21 -1.95 -4.27 1.66
C THR A 21 -2.41 -5.57 0.98
N LEU A 22 -2.67 -5.53 -0.33
CA LEU A 22 -3.07 -6.71 -1.09
C LEU A 22 -1.97 -7.76 -1.15
N LEU A 23 -0.72 -7.33 -1.30
CA LEU A 23 0.47 -8.18 -1.31
C LEU A 23 0.65 -8.92 0.02
N ILE A 24 0.70 -8.18 1.14
CA ILE A 24 0.83 -8.75 2.49
C ILE A 24 -0.30 -9.76 2.75
N GLY A 25 -1.54 -9.39 2.42
CA GLY A 25 -2.69 -10.27 2.56
C GLY A 25 -2.64 -11.51 1.65
N PHE A 26 -1.93 -11.46 0.52
CA PHE A 26 -1.73 -12.60 -0.35
C PHE A 26 -0.65 -13.55 0.19
N GLN A 27 0.48 -13.02 0.67
CA GLN A 27 1.52 -13.84 1.32
C GLN A 27 0.99 -14.56 2.55
N ALA A 28 0.20 -13.89 3.38
CA ALA A 28 -0.48 -14.52 4.53
C ALA A 28 -1.39 -15.69 4.08
N LYS A 29 -2.04 -15.59 2.92
CA LYS A 29 -2.83 -16.69 2.35
C LYS A 29 -1.96 -17.85 1.87
N ILE A 30 -0.80 -17.59 1.28
CA ILE A 30 0.15 -18.66 0.93
C ILE A 30 0.51 -19.47 2.19
N GLY A 31 0.85 -18.80 3.29
CA GLY A 31 1.11 -19.46 4.57
C GLY A 31 -0.07 -20.30 5.07
N LEU A 32 -1.30 -19.76 5.01
CA LEU A 32 -2.50 -20.52 5.34
C LEU A 32 -2.68 -21.76 4.44
N PHE A 33 -2.49 -21.61 3.12
CA PHE A 33 -2.62 -22.71 2.17
C PHE A 33 -1.62 -23.84 2.45
N LYS A 34 -0.36 -23.51 2.75
CA LYS A 34 0.63 -24.52 3.21
C LYS A 34 0.13 -25.26 4.45
N SER A 35 -0.38 -24.54 5.45
CA SER A 35 -0.92 -25.15 6.68
C SER A 35 -2.12 -26.07 6.44
N PHE A 36 -2.93 -25.79 5.41
CA PHE A 36 -4.08 -26.61 5.06
C PHE A 36 -3.63 -27.89 4.35
N LEU A 37 -2.70 -27.78 3.40
CA LEU A 37 -2.10 -28.95 2.73
C LEU A 37 -1.41 -29.89 3.73
N ALA A 38 -0.63 -29.35 4.67
CA ALA A 38 0.05 -30.12 5.71
C ALA A 38 -0.91 -30.89 6.64
N ARG A 39 -2.17 -30.46 6.74
CA ARG A 39 -3.23 -31.12 7.52
C ARG A 39 -4.20 -31.94 6.66
N ARG A 40 -3.92 -32.10 5.36
CA ARG A 40 -4.83 -32.70 4.37
C ARG A 40 -6.23 -32.05 4.33
N ASP A 41 -6.32 -30.75 4.61
CA ASP A 41 -7.56 -29.98 4.47
C ASP A 41 -7.59 -29.33 3.07
N PHE A 42 -8.35 -29.93 2.15
CA PHE A 42 -8.38 -29.52 0.74
C PHE A 42 -9.46 -28.50 0.39
N LYS A 43 -10.10 -27.83 1.36
CA LYS A 43 -11.24 -26.93 1.09
C LYS A 43 -10.97 -25.78 0.11
N TYR A 44 -9.70 -25.37 -0.04
CA TYR A 44 -9.27 -24.33 -0.98
C TYR A 44 -8.67 -24.90 -2.28
N PHE A 45 -8.57 -26.23 -2.38
CA PHE A 45 -7.99 -26.98 -3.48
C PHE A 45 -9.01 -27.99 -4.02
N SER A 46 -10.08 -27.51 -4.64
CA SER A 46 -11.18 -28.35 -5.15
C SER A 46 -10.74 -29.51 -6.06
N ASN A 47 -9.61 -29.37 -6.75
CA ASN A 47 -9.08 -30.44 -7.58
C ASN A 47 -8.38 -31.52 -6.75
N LEU A 48 -7.64 -31.14 -5.70
CA LEU A 48 -7.05 -32.08 -4.75
C LEU A 48 -8.14 -32.77 -3.93
N GLN A 49 -9.18 -32.04 -3.53
CA GLN A 49 -10.32 -32.62 -2.84
C GLN A 49 -11.00 -33.73 -3.67
N LYS A 50 -11.27 -33.46 -4.95
CA LYS A 50 -11.82 -34.46 -5.88
C LYS A 50 -10.89 -35.64 -6.12
N LEU A 51 -9.58 -35.38 -6.12
CA LEU A 51 -8.57 -36.42 -6.30
C LEU A 51 -8.58 -37.36 -5.08
N GLU A 52 -8.51 -36.81 -3.86
CA GLU A 52 -8.54 -37.58 -2.60
C GLU A 52 -9.81 -38.44 -2.46
N GLU A 53 -10.96 -37.95 -2.94
CA GLU A 53 -12.22 -38.70 -2.94
C GLU A 53 -12.20 -39.93 -3.89
N GLY A 54 -11.35 -39.91 -4.94
CA GLY A 54 -11.27 -40.95 -5.97
C GLY A 54 -9.96 -41.76 -6.00
N ALA A 55 -8.91 -41.26 -5.36
CA ALA A 55 -7.57 -41.83 -5.28
C ALA A 55 -6.83 -41.24 -4.06
N ASP A 56 -6.03 -42.02 -3.35
CA ASP A 56 -5.22 -41.49 -2.24
C ASP A 56 -4.12 -40.55 -2.76
N VAL A 57 -4.12 -39.30 -2.31
CA VAL A 57 -3.02 -38.36 -2.59
C VAL A 57 -1.87 -38.72 -1.66
N SER A 58 -0.70 -39.06 -2.23
CA SER A 58 0.44 -39.44 -1.41
C SER A 58 1.04 -38.24 -0.68
N ASP A 59 1.68 -38.47 0.47
CA ASP A 59 2.40 -37.41 1.18
C ASP A 59 3.51 -36.78 0.32
N ARG A 60 4.10 -37.56 -0.59
CA ARG A 60 5.09 -37.07 -1.56
C ARG A 60 4.48 -36.07 -2.54
N ASP A 61 3.25 -36.29 -2.99
CA ASP A 61 2.56 -35.35 -3.88
C ASP A 61 2.25 -34.06 -3.13
N LEU A 62 1.79 -34.15 -1.87
CA LEU A 62 1.54 -32.98 -1.03
C LEU A 62 2.80 -32.16 -0.79
N GLU A 63 3.94 -32.81 -0.56
CA GLU A 63 5.24 -32.15 -0.39
C GLU A 63 5.62 -31.34 -1.64
N ILE A 64 5.31 -31.84 -2.84
CA ILE A 64 5.54 -31.12 -4.09
C ILE A 64 4.70 -29.83 -4.13
N TYR A 65 3.41 -29.90 -3.78
CA TYR A 65 2.54 -28.72 -3.73
C TYR A 65 2.99 -27.70 -2.68
N ILE A 66 3.40 -28.16 -1.50
CA ILE A 66 3.90 -27.30 -0.42
C ILE A 66 5.18 -26.58 -0.89
N ASN A 67 6.14 -27.30 -1.47
CA ASN A 67 7.37 -26.72 -2.01
C ASN A 67 7.10 -25.70 -3.14
N HIS A 68 6.08 -25.93 -3.98
CA HIS A 68 5.66 -24.92 -4.96
C HIS A 68 5.14 -23.64 -4.31
N LEU A 69 4.36 -23.74 -3.23
CA LEU A 69 3.90 -22.58 -2.48
C LEU A 69 5.05 -21.86 -1.76
N GLU A 70 6.06 -22.59 -1.28
CA GLU A 70 7.26 -22.00 -0.67
C GLU A 70 8.06 -21.19 -1.69
N LYS A 71 8.35 -21.77 -2.86
CA LYS A 71 9.02 -21.04 -3.94
C LYS A 71 8.23 -19.82 -4.41
N LEU A 72 6.90 -19.92 -4.45
CA LEU A 72 6.05 -18.78 -4.77
C LEU A 72 6.15 -17.68 -3.70
N GLU A 73 6.18 -18.05 -2.42
CA GLU A 73 6.36 -17.10 -1.32
C GLU A 73 7.72 -16.39 -1.40
N GLU A 74 8.79 -17.13 -1.69
CA GLU A 74 10.14 -16.60 -1.88
C GLU A 74 10.22 -15.64 -3.07
N ASP A 75 9.66 -16.02 -4.21
CA ASP A 75 9.61 -15.18 -5.41
C ASP A 75 8.84 -13.86 -5.14
N PHE A 76 7.77 -13.91 -4.33
CA PHE A 76 7.06 -12.70 -3.91
C PHE A 76 7.92 -11.78 -3.04
N LYS A 77 8.64 -12.33 -2.05
CA LYS A 77 9.54 -11.54 -1.18
C LYS A 77 10.61 -10.83 -1.99
N ILE A 78 11.17 -11.49 -3.01
CA ILE A 78 12.21 -10.91 -3.87
C ILE A 78 11.61 -9.86 -4.81
N ARG A 79 10.49 -10.15 -5.48
CA ARG A 79 9.90 -9.26 -6.49
C ARG A 79 9.30 -7.98 -5.91
N PHE A 80 8.87 -8.02 -4.65
CA PHE A 80 8.14 -6.94 -4.00
C PHE A 80 8.79 -6.48 -2.69
N GLU A 81 10.10 -6.73 -2.53
CA GLU A 81 10.88 -6.33 -1.35
C GLU A 81 10.72 -4.83 -1.04
N ASP A 82 10.77 -4.00 -2.07
CA ASP A 82 10.58 -2.55 -2.00
C ASP A 82 9.19 -2.18 -1.44
N LEU A 83 8.15 -2.84 -1.93
CA LEU A 83 6.77 -2.60 -1.53
C LEU A 83 6.49 -3.12 -0.12
N GLU A 84 7.11 -4.24 0.27
CA GLU A 84 7.01 -4.80 1.62
C GLU A 84 7.72 -3.93 2.66
N SER A 85 8.95 -3.52 2.35
CA SER A 85 9.79 -2.68 3.20
C SER A 85 9.28 -1.23 3.31
N MET A 86 8.44 -0.79 2.37
CA MET A 86 7.80 0.52 2.42
C MET A 86 7.02 0.69 3.73
N THR A 87 7.41 1.69 4.51
CA THR A 87 6.63 2.16 5.66
C THR A 87 5.71 3.28 5.20
N VAL A 88 4.41 3.15 5.48
CA VAL A 88 3.47 4.22 5.23
C VAL A 88 3.38 5.06 6.50
N PRO A 89 3.82 6.33 6.48
CA PRO A 89 3.76 7.18 7.67
C PRO A 89 2.33 7.35 8.16
N ASP A 90 2.14 7.34 9.48
CA ASP A 90 0.79 7.42 10.06
C ASP A 90 0.08 8.73 9.65
N TRP A 91 0.81 9.83 9.47
CA TRP A 91 0.25 11.11 9.03
C TRP A 91 -0.33 11.08 7.61
N ILE A 92 0.11 10.15 6.74
CA ILE A 92 -0.52 9.94 5.44
C ILE A 92 -1.88 9.28 5.61
N ILE A 93 -2.04 8.38 6.59
CA ILE A 93 -3.27 7.63 6.86
C ILE A 93 -4.26 8.45 7.70
N ALA A 94 -3.76 9.21 8.68
CA ALA A 94 -4.54 9.97 9.65
C ALA A 94 -3.96 11.39 9.84
N PRO A 95 -3.97 12.24 8.80
CA PRO A 95 -3.31 13.56 8.80
C PRO A 95 -3.86 14.58 9.82
N PHE A 96 -5.00 14.30 10.45
CA PHE A 96 -5.67 15.23 11.37
C PHE A 96 -5.72 14.74 12.82
N ASP A 97 -5.21 13.53 13.09
CA ASP A 97 -5.33 12.87 14.39
C ASP A 97 -3.96 12.62 15.03
N ILE A 98 -2.88 13.03 14.36
CA ILE A 98 -1.53 12.86 14.87
C ILE A 98 -0.91 14.22 15.15
N GLU A 99 -0.26 14.33 16.30
CA GLU A 99 0.48 15.52 16.66
C GLU A 99 1.81 15.57 15.87
N THR A 100 2.14 16.73 15.31
CA THR A 100 3.35 16.93 14.48
C THR A 100 4.64 16.45 15.17
N GLY A 101 4.73 16.58 16.50
CA GLY A 101 5.89 16.11 17.28
C GLY A 101 6.00 14.59 17.44
N ASN A 102 4.93 13.84 17.16
CA ASN A 102 4.82 12.40 17.42
C ASN A 102 4.72 11.54 16.15
N ALA A 103 4.47 12.13 14.96
CA ALA A 103 4.12 11.39 13.74
C ALA A 103 5.30 10.82 12.93
N ASN A 104 6.54 10.81 13.47
CA ASN A 104 7.75 10.48 12.70
C ASN A 104 7.80 11.20 11.34
N ILE A 105 7.40 12.49 11.34
CA ILE A 105 7.36 13.34 10.14
C ILE A 105 8.76 13.87 9.90
N GLU A 106 9.23 13.74 8.66
CA GLU A 106 10.45 14.39 8.22
C GLU A 106 10.38 15.89 8.50
N PHE A 107 11.46 16.48 9.01
CA PHE A 107 11.49 17.89 9.42
C PHE A 107 11.00 18.85 8.33
N SER A 108 11.33 18.56 7.07
CA SER A 108 10.90 19.31 5.88
C SER A 108 9.37 19.36 5.68
N LEU A 109 8.65 18.35 6.18
CA LEU A 109 7.20 18.20 6.01
C LEU A 109 6.40 18.59 7.25
N GLN A 110 7.06 18.94 8.36
CA GLN A 110 6.37 19.28 9.62
C GLN A 110 5.49 20.52 9.50
N GLU A 111 5.95 21.54 8.76
CA GLU A 111 5.20 22.77 8.56
C GLU A 111 3.94 22.53 7.71
N GLU A 112 4.08 21.82 6.59
CA GLU A 112 2.96 21.43 5.74
C GLU A 112 1.93 20.58 6.50
N HIS A 113 2.41 19.69 7.38
CA HIS A 113 1.53 18.91 8.24
C HIS A 113 0.75 19.79 9.24
N VAL A 114 1.39 20.81 9.84
CA VAL A 114 0.69 21.76 10.72
C VAL A 114 -0.41 22.50 9.97
N GLU A 115 -0.13 22.97 8.75
CA GLU A 115 -1.11 23.65 7.91
C GLU A 115 -2.30 22.73 7.58
N ILE A 116 -2.03 21.50 7.13
CA ILE A 116 -3.08 20.53 6.78
C ILE A 116 -3.89 20.13 8.02
N SER A 117 -3.25 19.84 9.14
CA SER A 117 -3.92 19.38 10.36
C SER A 117 -4.84 20.45 10.98
N ALA A 118 -4.53 21.74 10.77
CA ALA A 118 -5.36 22.86 11.19
C ALA A 118 -6.54 23.16 10.23
N ASP A 119 -6.53 22.64 9.00
CA ASP A 119 -7.57 22.89 8.00
C ASP A 119 -8.85 22.07 8.29
N LEU A 120 -9.83 22.74 8.89
CA LEU A 120 -11.13 22.15 9.23
C LEU A 120 -11.95 21.75 7.99
N GLU A 121 -11.84 22.48 6.88
CA GLU A 121 -12.54 22.13 5.64
C GLU A 121 -11.95 20.86 5.03
N ALA A 122 -10.62 20.76 4.99
CA ALA A 122 -9.94 19.54 4.58
C ALA A 122 -10.30 18.36 5.50
N LYS A 123 -10.39 18.57 6.81
CA LYS A 123 -10.82 17.53 7.78
C LYS A 123 -12.23 17.04 7.50
N LEU A 124 -13.16 17.93 7.15
CA LEU A 124 -14.52 17.54 6.77
C LEU A 124 -14.54 16.77 5.46
N LEU A 125 -13.80 17.23 4.44
CA LEU A 125 -13.70 16.55 3.15
C LEU A 125 -13.08 15.16 3.25
N PHE A 126 -12.08 14.99 4.13
CA PHE A 126 -11.39 13.72 4.34
C PHE A 126 -12.35 12.59 4.72
N LYS A 127 -13.36 12.89 5.56
CA LYS A 127 -14.37 11.91 6.02
C LYS A 127 -15.22 11.32 4.89
N HIS A 128 -15.26 11.99 3.73
CA HIS A 128 -16.13 11.63 2.61
C HIS A 128 -15.36 11.23 1.34
N LYS A 129 -14.03 11.13 1.42
CA LYS A 129 -13.16 10.76 0.28
C LYS A 129 -12.36 9.51 0.60
N SER A 130 -12.02 8.74 -0.43
CA SER A 130 -10.94 7.76 -0.30
C SER A 130 -9.60 8.47 -0.09
N LEU A 131 -8.63 7.74 0.45
CA LEU A 131 -7.28 8.25 0.69
C LEU A 131 -6.65 8.82 -0.60
N SER A 132 -6.81 8.09 -1.71
CA SER A 132 -6.31 8.53 -3.02
C SER A 132 -6.95 9.84 -3.47
N GLU A 133 -8.28 9.94 -3.44
CA GLU A 133 -9.00 11.13 -3.88
C GLU A 133 -8.69 12.36 -3.02
N PHE A 134 -8.40 12.15 -1.73
CA PHE A 134 -8.02 13.23 -0.84
C PHE A 134 -6.62 13.78 -1.13
N TRP A 135 -5.65 12.90 -1.40
CA TRP A 135 -4.26 13.30 -1.68
C TRP A 135 -4.02 13.74 -3.12
N SER A 136 -4.84 13.30 -4.08
CA SER A 136 -4.77 13.75 -5.48
C SER A 136 -5.42 15.13 -5.74
N ASN A 137 -5.89 15.84 -4.71
CA ASN A 137 -6.58 17.13 -4.89
C ASN A 137 -5.57 18.28 -5.14
N PRO A 138 -5.61 18.94 -6.31
CA PRO A 138 -4.63 19.96 -6.70
C PRO A 138 -4.60 21.19 -5.79
N ARG A 139 -5.69 21.50 -5.08
CA ARG A 139 -5.72 22.61 -4.10
C ARG A 139 -4.67 22.47 -2.99
N LYS A 140 -4.10 21.27 -2.78
CA LYS A 140 -2.98 21.02 -1.85
C LYS A 140 -1.61 21.12 -2.52
N CYS A 141 -1.48 20.74 -3.79
CA CYS A 141 -0.22 20.86 -4.54
C CYS A 141 0.14 22.32 -4.85
N ASP A 142 -0.86 23.20 -4.92
CA ASP A 142 -0.63 24.62 -5.14
C ASP A 142 0.08 25.29 -3.94
N PHE A 143 -0.08 24.77 -2.71
CA PHE A 143 0.65 25.26 -1.53
C PHE A 143 2.15 24.95 -1.61
N ILE A 144 2.51 23.72 -2.00
CA ILE A 144 3.92 23.29 -2.16
C ILE A 144 4.60 24.10 -3.27
N LYS A 145 3.90 24.30 -4.40
CA LYS A 145 4.43 25.09 -5.53
C LYS A 145 4.49 26.59 -5.27
N ALA A 146 3.55 27.13 -4.49
CA ALA A 146 3.58 28.55 -4.09
C ALA A 146 4.77 28.82 -3.17
N LYS A 147 5.15 27.87 -2.31
CA LYS A 147 6.28 28.03 -1.39
C LYS A 147 7.64 28.11 -2.10
N GLU A 148 7.90 27.24 -3.07
CA GLU A 148 9.13 27.28 -3.90
C GLU A 148 9.32 28.64 -4.61
N GLN A 149 8.21 29.31 -4.98
CA GLN A 149 8.25 30.61 -5.63
C GLN A 149 8.47 31.78 -4.66
N THR A 150 8.17 31.59 -3.37
CA THR A 150 8.29 32.62 -2.32
C THR A 150 9.54 32.50 -1.46
N GLU A 151 10.41 31.52 -1.70
CA GLU A 151 11.71 31.45 -1.02
C GLU A 151 12.58 32.68 -1.36
N PRO A 152 13.27 33.28 -0.36
CA PRO A 152 14.00 34.54 -0.53
C PRO A 152 15.17 34.46 -1.52
N GLY A 153 15.60 33.26 -1.93
CA GLY A 153 16.58 33.05 -3.00
C GLY A 153 16.05 33.33 -4.42
N ASN A 154 14.74 33.30 -4.62
CA ASN A 154 14.10 33.47 -5.93
C ASN A 154 13.51 34.88 -6.15
N ALA A 155 13.36 35.66 -5.08
CA ALA A 155 12.78 37.01 -5.10
C ALA A 155 13.57 38.03 -5.95
N TRP A 156 14.87 37.81 -6.18
CA TRP A 156 15.71 38.71 -6.97
C TRP A 156 15.56 38.56 -8.49
N ARG A 157 14.88 37.51 -8.99
CA ARG A 157 14.72 37.29 -10.44
C ARG A 157 13.54 38.05 -11.07
N LEU A 158 12.74 38.77 -10.27
CA LEU A 158 11.52 39.44 -10.73
C LEU A 158 11.56 40.97 -10.63
N ALA A 159 12.69 41.57 -10.29
CA ALA A 159 12.81 43.03 -10.37
C ALA A 159 12.96 43.46 -11.84
N PRO A 160 12.10 44.35 -12.38
CA PRO A 160 12.32 44.93 -13.70
C PRO A 160 13.61 45.78 -13.66
N GLU A 161 14.51 45.55 -14.60
CA GLU A 161 15.67 46.44 -14.80
C GLU A 161 15.16 47.85 -15.11
N THR A 162 15.31 48.76 -14.15
CA THR A 162 15.07 50.19 -14.37
C THR A 162 16.29 50.77 -15.07
N HIS A 163 16.11 51.14 -16.35
CA HIS A 163 17.04 51.97 -17.11
C HIS A 163 17.18 53.38 -16.53
#